data_AF-A0A4S8KAB7-F1
#
_entry.id   AF-A0A4S8KAB7-F1
#
_cell.length_a   1.000
_cell.length_b   1.000
_cell.length_c   1.000
_cell.angle_alpha   90.00
_cell.angle_beta   90.00
_cell.angle_gamma   90.00
#
_symmetry.space_group_name_H-M   'P 1'
#
loop_
_entity.id
_entity.type
_entity.pdbx_description
1 polymer ?
#
loop_
_entity_poly.entity_id
_entity_poly.type
_entity_poly.pdbx_seq_one_letter_code
_entity_poly.pdbx_strand_id
1 'polypeptide(L)'
;MLAVFDRTVAKIPEGLRAPAAELGEGGGRLMGHFSATRDGAVVVNLGSGGAMAYTPEKHNPFFPRFLAVVDNVFCLFQGHVENIASLKQLYGLGKTTNEAIIVIEAYKTLRDRGPFPASQVVRDLRGHFAFVLFDISSNSTFIAADADGRVPFFWGADSEGHLVLSDDVDIVKKGCGRSFAPFPRGCFFTTSGGLQSFQHPLNELKAIPRVDSQGQALLEGQCVLERGPIGPRKGQCIKPFVIDISGGTVGQSGWTKTMLSSPSTPARPPLLSPPPPPLPLPKFHHHLLLPVRRRRLLASLTAPLLQLLLVSPSPARARGLFRMPPARLANRYFLVRAGESVYESAGVLRTNPVAKTSVDSGLSPEGARQAARAALELKRMGACEDSCWIWPSITQRSYQAAEIIASVNSIDRSRIVPEYSFLDARGLGAFEGRNIRSISEVYESDSLSPDNKPPPVDDGTPNESVADVFVRVTQLMSILETQYSGDTVIIVSPDSDNLSVLQAGLVGLDLRRHSDLLFSPGEVRLVDPSSIPDYKQPASAVYKCANPPSCK
;
A
#
# COMPACT_ATOMS: atom_id res chain seq x y z
N MET A 1 16.01 -0.33 10.00
CA MET A 1 15.82 -1.76 9.66
C MET A 1 17.13 -2.50 9.79
N LEU A 2 17.09 -3.80 10.07
CA LEU A 2 18.28 -4.66 10.15
C LEU A 2 17.93 -6.04 9.58
N ALA A 3 18.82 -6.64 8.80
CA ALA A 3 18.73 -8.03 8.37
C ALA A 3 20.08 -8.71 8.54
N VAL A 4 20.07 -9.96 8.97
CA VAL A 4 21.25 -10.81 9.13
C VAL A 4 20.94 -12.13 8.47
N PHE A 5 21.69 -12.51 7.44
CA PHE A 5 21.49 -13.75 6.69
C PHE A 5 22.64 -14.72 6.87
N ASP A 6 22.30 -16.00 6.96
CA ASP A 6 23.30 -17.06 7.00
C ASP A 6 24.06 -17.18 5.67
N ARG A 7 25.29 -17.69 5.74
CA ARG A 7 26.16 -17.94 4.57
C ARG A 7 25.51 -18.86 3.53
N THR A 8 24.58 -19.72 3.95
CA THR A 8 23.81 -20.61 3.06
C THR A 8 22.80 -19.85 2.20
N VAL A 9 22.32 -18.70 2.69
CA VAL A 9 21.35 -17.84 1.99
C VAL A 9 22.07 -16.76 1.19
N ALA A 10 23.09 -16.11 1.76
CA ALA A 10 23.76 -14.98 1.15
C ALA A 10 25.28 -15.14 1.22
N LYS A 11 25.90 -15.42 0.07
CA LYS A 11 27.36 -15.47 -0.04
C LYS A 11 27.94 -14.07 0.08
N ILE A 12 28.75 -13.85 1.11
CA ILE A 12 29.49 -12.60 1.30
C ILE A 12 30.46 -12.41 0.12
N PRO A 13 30.38 -11.29 -0.63
CA PRO A 13 31.36 -10.94 -1.65
C PRO A 13 32.76 -10.86 -1.07
N GLU A 14 33.77 -11.34 -1.81
CA GLU A 14 35.16 -11.36 -1.33
C GLU A 14 35.66 -9.99 -0.88
N GLY A 15 35.24 -8.94 -1.58
CA GLY A 15 35.56 -7.56 -1.22
C GLY A 15 35.18 -7.21 0.21
N LEU A 16 34.04 -7.68 0.73
CA LEU A 16 33.55 -7.34 2.08
C LEU A 16 34.23 -8.12 3.22
N ARG A 17 35.12 -9.08 2.94
CA ARG A 17 35.73 -9.91 3.98
C ARG A 17 36.98 -9.23 4.55
N ALA A 18 36.90 -8.74 5.78
CA ALA A 18 38.06 -8.30 6.54
C ALA A 18 38.76 -9.48 7.24
N PRO A 19 40.05 -9.35 7.60
CA PRO A 19 40.75 -10.32 8.44
C PRO A 19 40.03 -10.53 9.78
N ALA A 20 40.07 -11.75 10.31
CA ALA A 20 39.32 -12.16 11.51
C ALA A 20 39.56 -11.30 12.77
N ALA A 21 40.67 -10.57 12.83
CA ALA A 21 41.02 -9.68 13.95
C ALA A 21 40.23 -8.35 13.98
N GLU A 22 39.40 -8.05 12.97
CA GLU A 22 38.70 -6.77 12.82
C GLU A 22 37.16 -6.90 12.78
N LEU A 23 36.63 -8.05 13.19
CA LEU A 23 35.19 -8.38 13.13
C LEU A 23 34.45 -7.99 14.42
N GLY A 24 33.19 -7.56 14.29
CA GLY A 24 32.36 -7.01 15.38
C GLY A 24 31.67 -8.06 16.26
N GLU A 25 30.65 -7.65 17.02
CA GLU A 25 30.00 -8.45 18.08
C GLU A 25 29.19 -9.68 17.59
N GLY A 26 29.06 -9.89 16.27
CA GLY A 26 28.29 -10.99 15.68
C GLY A 26 26.79 -10.68 15.52
N GLY A 27 26.20 -11.13 14.41
CA GLY A 27 24.83 -10.79 13.98
C GLY A 27 23.73 -11.29 14.93
N GLY A 28 23.95 -12.43 15.61
CA GLY A 28 23.01 -12.96 16.61
C GLY A 28 22.85 -12.03 17.82
N ARG A 29 23.95 -11.46 18.32
CA ARG A 29 23.92 -10.49 19.43
C ARG A 29 23.37 -9.14 18.99
N LEU A 30 23.60 -8.79 17.72
CA LEU A 30 23.10 -7.56 17.11
C LEU A 30 21.57 -7.49 17.10
N MET A 31 20.89 -8.60 16.81
CA MET A 31 19.42 -8.68 16.83
C MET A 31 18.84 -8.47 18.24
N GLY A 32 19.45 -9.12 19.24
CA GLY A 32 19.05 -8.93 20.64
C GLY A 32 19.26 -7.48 21.10
N HIS A 33 20.39 -6.88 20.74
CA HIS A 33 20.68 -5.48 21.04
C HIS A 33 19.72 -4.52 20.34
N PHE A 34 19.40 -4.77 19.06
CA PHE A 34 18.46 -3.96 18.28
C PHE A 34 17.08 -3.93 18.94
N SER A 35 16.58 -5.10 19.36
CA SER A 35 15.28 -5.22 20.04
C SER A 35 15.28 -4.54 21.41
N ALA A 36 16.37 -4.67 22.17
CA ALA A 36 16.47 -4.11 23.52
C ALA A 36 16.66 -2.59 23.56
N THR A 37 17.20 -1.99 22.48
CA THR A 37 17.52 -0.56 22.44
C THR A 37 16.51 0.29 21.68
N ARG A 38 15.57 -0.33 20.95
CA ARG A 38 14.62 0.40 20.10
C ARG A 38 13.19 0.11 20.48
N ASP A 39 12.47 1.16 20.83
CA ASP A 39 11.06 1.05 21.20
C ASP A 39 10.23 0.60 19.98
N GLY A 40 9.32 -0.34 20.23
CA GLY A 40 8.46 -0.90 19.18
C GLY A 40 9.20 -1.73 18.12
N ALA A 41 10.43 -2.17 18.39
CA ALA A 41 11.14 -3.06 17.49
C ALA A 41 10.42 -4.41 17.33
N VAL A 42 10.37 -4.90 16.10
CA VAL A 42 9.83 -6.22 15.73
C VAL A 42 10.95 -7.02 15.13
N VAL A 43 11.24 -8.19 15.72
CA VAL A 43 12.24 -9.14 15.19
C VAL A 43 11.52 -10.36 14.66
N VAL A 44 11.84 -10.73 13.42
CA VAL A 44 11.37 -11.91 12.72
C VAL A 44 12.52 -12.90 12.60
N ASN A 45 12.35 -14.08 13.20
CA ASN A 45 13.30 -15.18 13.06
C ASN A 45 12.93 -16.00 11.81
N LEU A 46 13.88 -16.17 10.89
CA LEU A 46 13.70 -16.87 9.62
C LEU A 46 14.25 -18.32 9.68
N GLY A 47 14.38 -18.88 10.88
CA GLY A 47 14.94 -20.22 11.10
C GLY A 47 16.43 -20.25 10.76
N SER A 48 16.85 -21.24 9.97
CA SER A 48 18.24 -21.38 9.52
C SER A 48 18.68 -20.33 8.50
N GLY A 49 17.74 -19.55 7.94
CA GLY A 49 18.05 -18.54 6.93
C GLY A 49 18.61 -17.23 7.50
N GLY A 50 18.34 -16.94 8.78
CA GLY A 50 18.77 -15.72 9.45
C GLY A 50 17.66 -15.02 10.23
N ALA A 51 17.74 -13.70 10.34
CA ALA A 51 16.75 -12.88 11.04
C ALA A 51 16.60 -11.49 10.39
N MET A 52 15.40 -10.91 10.52
CA MET A 52 15.09 -9.55 10.07
C MET A 52 14.48 -8.77 11.23
N ALA A 53 14.78 -7.49 11.33
CA ALA A 53 14.29 -6.61 12.38
C ALA A 53 13.84 -5.25 11.81
N TYR A 54 12.68 -4.81 12.29
CA TYR A 54 12.03 -3.56 11.96
C TYR A 54 11.84 -2.71 13.22
N THR A 55 11.78 -1.40 13.06
CA THR A 55 11.42 -0.47 14.13
C THR A 55 10.75 0.76 13.53
N PRO A 56 9.69 1.29 14.16
CA PRO A 56 9.10 2.57 13.78
C PRO A 56 9.93 3.77 14.29
N GLU A 57 10.92 3.54 15.17
CA GLU A 57 11.75 4.61 15.73
C GLU A 57 12.61 5.29 14.65
N LYS A 58 12.86 6.60 14.84
CA LYS A 58 13.61 7.46 13.91
C LYS A 58 13.10 7.38 12.48
N HIS A 59 11.77 7.32 12.31
CA HIS A 59 11.14 7.29 11.01
C HIS A 59 11.46 8.59 10.23
N ASN A 60 12.07 8.46 9.04
CA ASN A 60 12.31 9.60 8.16
C ASN A 60 11.04 9.86 7.33
N PRO A 61 10.39 11.04 7.46
CA PRO A 61 9.17 11.34 6.69
C PRO A 61 9.36 11.32 5.17
N PHE A 62 10.58 11.56 4.67
CA PHE A 62 10.89 11.55 3.25
C PHE A 62 11.18 10.15 2.69
N PHE A 63 11.58 9.21 3.57
CA PHE A 63 11.91 7.84 3.19
C PHE A 63 11.24 6.89 4.20
N PRO A 64 9.93 6.66 4.04
CA PRO A 64 9.17 5.84 4.97
C PRO A 64 9.71 4.41 5.00
N ARG A 65 9.59 3.77 6.15
CA ARG A 65 10.10 2.42 6.38
C ARG A 65 8.94 1.46 6.59
N PHE A 66 8.91 0.40 5.79
CA PHE A 66 7.86 -0.61 5.82
C PHE A 66 8.44 -2.01 6.08
N LEU A 67 7.66 -2.82 6.79
CA LEU A 67 7.83 -4.27 6.86
C LEU A 67 6.55 -4.89 6.31
N ALA A 68 6.65 -5.73 5.28
CA ALA A 68 5.53 -6.45 4.71
C ALA A 68 5.84 -7.94 4.58
N VAL A 69 4.80 -8.76 4.67
CA VAL A 69 4.88 -10.21 4.51
C VAL A 69 3.70 -10.66 3.65
N VAL A 70 3.98 -11.36 2.56
CA VAL A 70 2.96 -11.94 1.66
C VAL A 70 3.45 -13.31 1.21
N ASP A 71 2.64 -14.35 1.38
CA ASP A 71 2.91 -15.73 0.94
C ASP A 71 4.32 -16.23 1.30
N ASN A 72 4.71 -16.09 2.57
CA ASN A 72 6.03 -16.46 3.12
C ASN A 72 7.22 -15.68 2.55
N VAL A 73 6.97 -14.56 1.86
CA VAL A 73 7.98 -13.61 1.41
C VAL A 73 7.97 -12.39 2.31
N PHE A 74 9.10 -12.11 2.95
CA PHE A 74 9.31 -11.00 3.88
C PHE A 74 10.06 -9.88 3.16
N CYS A 75 9.63 -8.63 3.35
CA CYS A 75 10.28 -7.47 2.75
C CYS A 75 10.43 -6.35 3.78
N LEU A 76 11.68 -5.95 4.02
CA LEU A 76 12.02 -4.67 4.63
C LEU A 76 12.26 -3.68 3.50
N PHE A 77 11.49 -2.60 3.49
CA PHE A 77 11.59 -1.55 2.47
C PHE A 77 11.79 -0.20 3.14
N GLN A 78 12.61 0.65 2.53
CA GLN A 78 12.73 2.05 2.90
C GLN A 78 12.77 2.93 1.66
N GLY A 79 12.00 4.01 1.65
CA GLY A 79 11.94 4.96 0.55
C GLY A 79 10.55 5.06 -0.05
N HIS A 80 10.47 5.38 -1.35
CA HIS A 80 9.21 5.50 -2.09
C HIS A 80 9.39 5.03 -3.54
N VAL A 81 8.28 4.60 -4.14
CA VAL A 81 8.21 4.22 -5.56
C VAL A 81 7.22 5.15 -6.25
N GLU A 82 7.67 5.86 -7.28
CA GLU A 82 6.92 6.92 -7.96
C GLU A 82 6.01 6.38 -9.06
N ASN A 83 6.35 5.24 -9.66
CA ASN A 83 5.66 4.69 -10.83
C ASN A 83 4.81 3.44 -10.54
N ILE A 84 4.17 3.38 -9.37
CA ILE A 84 3.37 2.23 -8.91
C ILE A 84 2.28 1.85 -9.92
N ALA A 85 1.56 2.82 -10.50
CA ALA A 85 0.49 2.54 -11.46
C ALA A 85 1.03 1.82 -12.73
N SER A 86 2.18 2.26 -13.24
CA SER A 86 2.83 1.63 -14.39
C SER A 86 3.32 0.22 -14.07
N LEU A 87 3.85 0.00 -12.86
CA LEU A 87 4.28 -1.32 -12.39
C LEU A 87 3.09 -2.28 -12.27
N LYS A 88 1.96 -1.81 -11.73
CA LYS A 88 0.72 -2.60 -11.64
C LYS A 88 0.24 -3.07 -13.00
N GLN A 89 0.25 -2.19 -14.00
CA GLN A 89 -0.14 -2.53 -15.36
C GLN A 89 0.87 -3.49 -16.02
N LEU A 90 2.18 -3.22 -15.88
CA LEU A 90 3.23 -3.98 -16.57
C LEU A 90 3.36 -5.41 -16.06
N TYR A 91 3.30 -5.58 -14.74
CA TYR A 91 3.50 -6.87 -14.09
C TYR A 91 2.19 -7.55 -13.65
N GLY A 92 1.03 -6.93 -13.91
CA GLY A 92 -0.27 -7.44 -13.49
C GLY A 92 -0.35 -7.58 -11.96
N LEU A 93 0.20 -6.60 -11.24
CA LEU A 93 0.23 -6.58 -9.77
C LEU A 93 -1.16 -6.28 -9.21
N GLY A 94 -1.45 -6.78 -8.00
CA GLY A 94 -2.76 -6.67 -7.37
C GLY A 94 -3.12 -5.24 -6.96
N LYS A 95 -4.31 -5.06 -6.38
CA LYS A 95 -4.72 -3.82 -5.72
C LYS A 95 -3.95 -3.68 -4.39
N THR A 96 -2.65 -3.40 -4.47
CA THR A 96 -1.74 -3.36 -3.31
C THR A 96 -1.55 -1.97 -2.73
N THR A 97 -1.31 -1.93 -1.42
CA THR A 97 -1.51 -0.77 -0.54
C THR A 97 -0.23 -0.02 -0.17
N ASN A 98 0.94 -0.67 -0.26
CA ASN A 98 2.24 -0.05 0.09
C ASN A 98 3.39 -0.59 -0.80
N GLU A 99 4.51 0.13 -0.82
CA GLU A 99 5.67 -0.11 -1.66
C GLU A 99 6.35 -1.46 -1.38
N ALA A 100 6.39 -1.89 -0.11
CA ALA A 100 6.96 -3.18 0.26
C ALA A 100 6.18 -4.34 -0.37
N ILE A 101 4.84 -4.27 -0.40
CA ILE A 101 4.01 -5.28 -1.05
C ILE A 101 4.20 -5.24 -2.58
N ILE A 102 4.33 -4.05 -3.19
CA ILE A 102 4.64 -3.92 -4.63
C ILE A 102 5.93 -4.67 -4.98
N VAL A 103 6.98 -4.51 -4.17
CA VAL A 103 8.25 -5.21 -4.38
C VAL A 103 8.08 -6.73 -4.22
N ILE A 104 7.30 -7.19 -3.23
CA ILE A 104 7.02 -8.63 -3.06
C ILE A 104 6.29 -9.20 -4.28
N GLU A 105 5.24 -8.52 -4.77
CA GLU A 105 4.50 -9.01 -5.93
C GLU A 105 5.36 -8.99 -7.20
N ALA A 106 6.15 -7.93 -7.42
CA ALA A 106 7.09 -7.87 -8.53
C ALA A 106 8.12 -9.02 -8.47
N TYR A 107 8.67 -9.32 -7.29
CA TYR A 107 9.53 -10.49 -7.07
C TYR A 107 8.81 -11.81 -7.39
N LYS A 108 7.56 -11.97 -6.96
CA LYS A 108 6.78 -13.17 -7.28
C LYS A 108 6.53 -13.31 -8.78
N THR A 109 6.38 -12.21 -9.53
CA THR A 109 6.28 -12.31 -11.01
C THR A 109 7.56 -12.80 -11.66
N LEU A 110 8.73 -12.36 -11.16
CA LEU A 110 10.05 -12.87 -11.56
C LEU A 110 10.18 -14.37 -11.27
N ARG A 111 9.75 -14.80 -10.07
CA ARG A 111 9.87 -16.20 -9.62
C ARG A 111 8.89 -17.14 -10.33
N ASP A 112 7.63 -16.74 -10.44
CA ASP A 112 6.51 -17.63 -10.79
C ASP A 112 6.05 -17.50 -12.25
N ARG A 113 6.28 -16.35 -12.91
CA ARG A 113 5.61 -15.98 -14.18
C ARG A 113 6.55 -15.50 -15.29
N GLY A 114 7.85 -15.84 -15.25
CA GLY A 114 8.87 -15.31 -16.16
C GLY A 114 8.49 -15.25 -17.66
N PRO A 115 9.11 -14.34 -18.45
CA PRO A 115 10.58 -14.22 -18.51
C PRO A 115 11.10 -12.78 -18.26
N PHE A 116 10.92 -12.25 -17.06
CA PHE A 116 11.54 -10.96 -16.67
C PHE A 116 12.86 -11.21 -15.93
N PRO A 117 14.01 -10.67 -16.34
CA PRO A 117 15.23 -10.77 -15.55
C PRO A 117 15.15 -9.88 -14.31
N ALA A 118 15.80 -10.27 -13.22
CA ALA A 118 15.81 -9.49 -11.96
C ALA A 118 16.28 -8.04 -12.17
N SER A 119 17.25 -7.83 -13.06
CA SER A 119 17.74 -6.51 -13.43
C SER A 119 16.66 -5.62 -14.07
N GLN A 120 15.75 -6.18 -14.87
CA GLN A 120 14.64 -5.43 -15.43
C GLN A 120 13.66 -5.01 -14.32
N VAL A 121 13.29 -5.92 -13.44
CA VAL A 121 12.34 -5.64 -12.35
C VAL A 121 12.83 -4.49 -11.48
N VAL A 122 14.10 -4.52 -11.03
CA VAL A 122 14.66 -3.45 -10.19
C VAL A 122 14.80 -2.14 -10.98
N ARG A 123 15.18 -2.20 -12.26
CA ARG A 123 15.30 -1.01 -13.11
C ARG A 123 13.96 -0.32 -13.36
N ASP A 124 12.89 -1.09 -13.40
CA ASP A 124 11.54 -0.55 -13.61
C ASP A 124 10.98 0.12 -12.34
N LEU A 125 11.54 -0.14 -11.16
CA LEU A 125 11.22 0.62 -9.94
C LEU A 125 11.83 2.03 -10.04
N ARG A 126 10.99 3.07 -10.19
CA ARG A 126 11.43 4.48 -10.19
C ARG A 126 11.15 5.10 -8.84
N GLY A 127 12.13 5.82 -8.30
CA GLY A 127 12.06 6.48 -7.00
C GLY A 127 13.37 6.33 -6.24
N HIS A 128 13.34 6.65 -4.95
CA HIS A 128 14.47 6.47 -4.05
C HIS A 128 14.12 5.36 -3.07
N PHE A 129 14.88 4.27 -3.08
CA PHE A 129 14.54 3.09 -2.31
C PHE A 129 15.76 2.24 -1.96
N ALA A 130 15.64 1.53 -0.85
CA ALA A 130 16.44 0.36 -0.54
C ALA A 130 15.52 -0.71 0.04
N PHE A 131 15.74 -1.98 -0.34
CA PHE A 131 14.96 -3.08 0.22
C PHE A 131 15.78 -4.34 0.43
N VAL A 132 15.31 -5.14 1.38
CA VAL A 132 15.77 -6.49 1.68
C VAL A 132 14.56 -7.41 1.66
N LEU A 133 14.52 -8.33 0.70
CA LEU A 133 13.49 -9.35 0.58
C LEU A 133 14.08 -10.73 0.89
N PHE A 134 13.31 -11.56 1.58
CA PHE A 134 13.63 -12.96 1.83
C PHE A 134 12.41 -13.84 1.58
N ASP A 135 12.56 -14.84 0.72
CA ASP A 135 11.54 -15.84 0.42
C ASP A 135 11.88 -17.14 1.13
N ILE A 136 11.06 -17.51 2.12
CA ILE A 136 11.24 -18.76 2.89
C ILE A 136 11.12 -19.97 1.96
N SER A 137 10.25 -19.92 0.94
CA SER A 137 9.93 -21.08 0.10
C SER A 137 11.12 -21.53 -0.74
N SER A 138 11.93 -20.57 -1.19
CA SER A 138 13.13 -20.80 -1.99
C SER A 138 14.43 -20.64 -1.18
N ASN A 139 14.32 -20.32 0.11
CA ASN A 139 15.44 -19.94 0.98
C ASN A 139 16.39 -18.93 0.33
N SER A 140 15.82 -17.92 -0.35
CA SER A 140 16.57 -16.96 -1.17
C SER A 140 16.31 -15.51 -0.78
N THR A 141 17.31 -14.66 -0.95
CA THR A 141 17.20 -13.22 -0.72
C THR A 141 17.29 -12.43 -2.02
N PHE A 142 16.59 -11.30 -2.05
CA PHE A 142 16.65 -10.30 -3.11
C PHE A 142 16.79 -8.90 -2.48
N ILE A 143 17.89 -8.24 -2.73
CA ILE A 143 18.28 -6.99 -2.08
C ILE A 143 18.56 -5.96 -3.17
N ALA A 144 18.12 -4.71 -3.02
CA ALA A 144 18.49 -3.67 -3.97
C ALA A 144 18.53 -2.27 -3.35
N ALA A 145 19.27 -1.38 -4.01
CA ALA A 145 19.28 0.05 -3.73
C ALA A 145 19.18 0.86 -5.02
N ASP A 146 18.50 2.01 -4.96
CA ASP A 146 18.27 2.87 -6.11
C ASP A 146 19.57 3.46 -6.72
N ALA A 147 19.43 4.05 -7.89
CA ALA A 147 20.52 4.63 -8.67
C ALA A 147 21.16 5.87 -8.01
N ASP A 148 20.36 6.66 -7.30
CA ASP A 148 20.76 7.95 -6.74
C ASP A 148 21.44 7.76 -5.37
N GLY A 149 21.06 6.72 -4.63
CA GLY A 149 21.60 6.38 -3.31
C GLY A 149 21.22 7.39 -2.25
N ARG A 150 19.99 7.93 -2.32
CA ARG A 150 19.48 8.90 -1.32
C ARG A 150 19.03 8.22 -0.03
N VAL A 151 18.59 6.98 -0.12
CA VAL A 151 18.27 6.16 1.06
C VAL A 151 19.58 5.58 1.63
N PRO A 152 19.95 5.89 2.88
CA PRO A 152 21.12 5.28 3.52
C PRO A 152 20.93 3.77 3.60
N PHE A 153 21.89 3.01 3.06
CA PHE A 153 21.84 1.56 3.07
C PHE A 153 23.24 0.98 3.06
N PHE A 154 23.51 0.11 4.02
CA PHE A 154 24.83 -0.43 4.33
C PHE A 154 24.77 -1.94 4.44
N TRP A 155 25.90 -2.57 4.16
CA TRP A 155 26.07 -4.01 4.29
C TRP A 155 27.46 -4.35 4.83
N GLY A 156 27.59 -5.51 5.45
CA GLY A 156 28.86 -5.98 6.00
C GLY A 156 28.85 -7.45 6.33
N ALA A 157 30.03 -7.96 6.69
CA ALA A 157 30.25 -9.33 7.14
C ALA A 157 30.53 -9.33 8.64
N ASP A 158 29.81 -10.15 9.41
CA ASP A 158 30.12 -10.32 10.83
C ASP A 158 31.23 -11.37 11.06
N SER A 159 31.59 -11.57 12.33
CA SER A 159 32.59 -12.57 12.76
C SER A 159 32.20 -14.02 12.45
N GLU A 160 30.92 -14.29 12.25
CA GLU A 160 30.34 -15.62 12.07
C GLU A 160 30.11 -15.95 10.58
N GLY A 161 30.43 -15.00 9.69
CA GLY A 161 30.25 -15.14 8.25
C GLY A 161 28.81 -14.92 7.79
N HIS A 162 28.01 -14.19 8.56
CA HIS A 162 26.69 -13.72 8.17
C HIS A 162 26.76 -12.40 7.41
N LEU A 163 25.86 -12.23 6.45
CA LEU A 163 25.66 -10.95 5.76
C LEU A 163 24.72 -10.07 6.58
N VAL A 164 25.21 -8.92 7.01
CA VAL A 164 24.44 -7.93 7.79
C VAL A 164 24.06 -6.76 6.90
N LEU A 165 22.81 -6.33 6.92
CA LEU A 165 22.28 -5.20 6.15
C LEU A 165 21.50 -4.26 7.06
N SER A 166 21.71 -2.95 6.94
CA SER A 166 20.95 -1.95 7.71
C SER A 166 20.93 -0.60 7.02
N ASP A 167 19.92 0.21 7.35
CA ASP A 167 19.87 1.64 7.04
C ASP A 167 20.68 2.50 8.01
N ASP A 168 21.18 1.91 9.09
CA ASP A 168 21.94 2.57 10.15
C ASP A 168 23.38 2.08 10.16
N VAL A 169 24.31 2.99 9.87
CA VAL A 169 25.74 2.70 9.80
C VAL A 169 26.31 2.26 11.15
N ASP A 170 25.78 2.77 12.26
CA ASP A 170 26.32 2.48 13.59
C ASP A 170 25.99 1.03 14.00
N ILE A 171 24.84 0.51 13.56
CA ILE A 171 24.50 -0.90 13.73
C ILE A 171 25.48 -1.78 12.95
N VAL A 172 25.74 -1.46 11.69
CA VAL A 172 26.64 -2.28 10.86
C VAL A 172 28.08 -2.21 11.38
N LYS A 173 28.57 -1.04 11.79
CA LYS A 173 29.88 -0.87 12.45
C LYS A 173 29.99 -1.75 13.70
N LYS A 174 28.96 -1.78 14.52
CA LYS A 174 28.94 -2.59 15.75
C LYS A 174 28.96 -4.10 15.46
N GLY A 175 28.21 -4.55 14.46
CA GLY A 175 28.12 -5.97 14.11
C GLY A 175 29.31 -6.49 13.29
N CYS A 176 29.81 -5.68 12.36
CA CYS A 176 30.79 -6.07 11.34
C CYS A 176 32.20 -5.50 11.60
N GLY A 177 32.36 -4.62 12.59
CA GLY A 177 33.64 -3.98 12.87
C GLY A 177 34.08 -3.12 11.70
N ARG A 178 35.21 -3.49 11.07
CA ARG A 178 35.72 -2.82 9.85
C ARG A 178 35.23 -3.45 8.55
N SER A 179 34.53 -4.58 8.64
CA SER A 179 34.11 -5.40 7.51
C SER A 179 32.75 -4.92 6.94
N PHE A 180 32.62 -3.64 6.62
CA PHE A 180 31.38 -3.08 6.10
C PHE A 180 31.60 -1.98 5.05
N ALA A 181 30.55 -1.71 4.27
CA ALA A 181 30.54 -0.66 3.26
C ALA A 181 29.11 -0.11 3.06
N PRO A 182 28.95 1.03 2.37
CA PRO A 182 27.69 1.36 1.74
C PRO A 182 27.30 0.28 0.71
N PHE A 183 26.01 -0.02 0.62
CA PHE A 183 25.52 -0.89 -0.44
C PHE A 183 25.66 -0.17 -1.81
N PRO A 184 26.21 -0.81 -2.86
CA PRO A 184 26.44 -0.14 -4.13
C PRO A 184 25.15 0.38 -4.78
N ARG A 185 25.18 1.65 -5.22
CA ARG A 185 24.03 2.29 -5.89
C ARG A 185 23.77 1.64 -7.24
N GLY A 186 22.51 1.63 -7.66
CA GLY A 186 22.15 1.08 -8.97
C GLY A 186 22.39 -0.44 -9.08
N CYS A 187 22.51 -1.12 -7.94
CA CYS A 187 22.82 -2.54 -7.86
C CYS A 187 21.74 -3.31 -7.09
N PHE A 188 21.73 -4.62 -7.31
CA PHE A 188 20.93 -5.58 -6.57
C PHE A 188 21.78 -6.81 -6.24
N PHE A 189 21.39 -7.55 -5.21
CA PHE A 189 22.00 -8.81 -4.82
C PHE A 189 20.93 -9.90 -4.78
N THR A 190 21.24 -11.07 -5.34
CA THR A 190 20.42 -12.28 -5.22
C THR A 190 21.24 -13.45 -4.71
N THR A 191 20.62 -14.41 -4.03
CA THR A 191 21.29 -15.66 -3.60
C THR A 191 22.00 -16.39 -4.73
N SER A 192 21.38 -16.44 -5.92
CA SER A 192 21.92 -17.17 -7.08
C SER A 192 22.87 -16.34 -7.94
N GLY A 193 22.60 -15.05 -8.13
CA GLY A 193 23.36 -14.16 -9.01
C GLY A 193 24.44 -13.32 -8.33
N GLY A 194 24.48 -13.29 -6.99
CA GLY A 194 25.36 -12.40 -6.24
C GLY A 194 25.02 -10.93 -6.49
N LEU A 195 26.01 -10.04 -6.30
CA LEU A 195 25.87 -8.61 -6.55
C LEU A 195 25.96 -8.31 -8.04
N GLN A 196 24.97 -7.59 -8.58
CA GLN A 196 24.86 -7.25 -10.01
C GLN A 196 24.33 -5.81 -10.17
N SER A 197 24.68 -5.16 -11.28
CA SER A 197 24.10 -3.87 -11.64
C SER A 197 22.78 -4.07 -12.39
N PHE A 198 21.73 -3.33 -12.03
CA PHE A 198 20.51 -3.31 -12.86
C PHE A 198 20.57 -2.26 -13.98
N GLN A 199 21.46 -1.28 -13.88
CA GLN A 199 21.72 -0.31 -14.95
C GLN A 199 22.57 -0.92 -16.07
N HIS A 200 23.54 -1.74 -15.69
CA HIS A 200 24.47 -2.39 -16.61
C HIS A 200 24.61 -3.89 -16.31
N PRO A 201 23.57 -4.71 -16.60
CA PRO A 201 23.51 -6.11 -16.17
C PRO A 201 24.57 -7.04 -16.78
N LEU A 202 25.18 -6.62 -17.90
CA LEU A 202 26.21 -7.37 -18.61
C LEU A 202 27.63 -7.00 -18.17
N ASN A 203 27.78 -5.99 -17.31
CA ASN A 203 29.09 -5.53 -16.86
C ASN A 203 29.49 -6.23 -15.57
N GLU A 204 30.77 -6.58 -15.46
CA GLU A 204 31.34 -7.07 -14.21
C GLU A 204 31.50 -5.94 -13.19
N LEU A 205 31.13 -6.22 -11.95
CA LEU A 205 31.38 -5.35 -10.81
C LEU A 205 32.75 -5.69 -10.24
N LYS A 206 33.64 -4.68 -10.13
CA LYS A 206 34.92 -4.84 -9.44
C LYS A 206 34.87 -4.03 -8.14
N ALA A 207 35.30 -4.67 -7.05
CA ALA A 207 35.45 -3.99 -5.77
C ALA A 207 36.65 -3.06 -5.84
N ILE A 208 36.43 -1.77 -5.58
CA ILE A 208 37.52 -0.80 -5.51
C ILE A 208 37.81 -0.49 -4.03
N PRO A 209 39.06 -0.67 -3.58
CA PRO A 209 39.50 -0.16 -2.29
C PRO A 209 39.46 1.37 -2.34
N ARG A 210 38.55 1.97 -1.58
CA ARG A 210 38.45 3.39 -1.30
C ARG A 210 39.21 3.68 -0.02
N VAL A 211 39.93 4.81 0.08
CA VAL A 211 40.56 5.21 1.35
C VAL A 211 39.80 6.44 1.89
N ASP A 212 39.35 6.41 3.14
CA ASP A 212 38.66 7.54 3.76
C ASP A 212 39.64 8.67 4.17
N SER A 213 39.10 9.78 4.65
CA SER A 213 39.88 10.95 5.08
C SER A 213 40.78 10.71 6.30
N GLN A 214 40.68 9.53 6.93
CA GLN A 214 41.57 9.07 8.00
C GLN A 214 42.59 8.02 7.53
N GLY A 215 42.68 7.77 6.22
CA GLY A 215 43.62 6.79 5.66
C GLY A 215 43.11 5.34 5.70
N GLN A 216 41.81 5.10 5.91
CA GLN A 216 41.23 3.75 6.07
C GLN A 216 40.61 3.20 4.79
N ALA A 217 40.91 1.94 4.45
CA ALA A 217 40.35 1.25 3.29
C ALA A 217 38.85 0.88 3.51
N LEU A 218 37.93 1.58 2.85
CA LEU A 218 36.53 1.22 2.63
C LEU A 218 36.36 0.56 1.25
N LEU A 219 35.29 -0.17 1.00
CA LEU A 219 35.03 -0.74 -0.32
C LEU A 219 33.88 0.00 -1.00
N GLU A 220 34.07 0.40 -2.25
CA GLU A 220 33.01 0.91 -3.11
C GLU A 220 32.89 -0.01 -4.32
N GLY A 221 31.70 -0.56 -4.54
CA GLY A 221 31.41 -1.31 -5.77
C GLY A 221 31.21 -0.32 -6.91
N GLN A 222 32.12 -0.29 -7.88
CA GLN A 222 31.93 0.44 -9.13
C GLN A 222 31.75 -0.53 -10.30
N CYS A 223 30.81 -0.22 -11.19
CA CYS A 223 30.71 -0.90 -12.49
C CYS A 223 31.93 -0.56 -13.33
N VAL A 224 32.69 -1.57 -13.74
CA VAL A 224 33.80 -1.36 -14.69
C VAL A 224 33.26 -1.64 -16.09
N LEU A 225 33.28 -0.62 -16.94
CA LEU A 225 33.11 -0.79 -18.39
C LEU A 225 34.42 -1.36 -18.94
N GLU A 226 34.50 -2.67 -19.20
CA GLU A 226 35.60 -3.20 -19.99
C GLU A 226 35.48 -2.71 -21.44
N ARG A 227 36.49 -1.99 -21.91
CA ARG A 227 36.60 -1.60 -23.32
C ARG A 227 36.87 -2.86 -24.16
N GLY A 228 35.88 -3.32 -24.91
CA GLY A 228 36.11 -4.24 -26.02
C GLY A 228 37.04 -3.62 -27.09
N PRO A 229 37.75 -4.44 -27.87
CA PRO A 229 38.78 -3.97 -28.79
C PRO A 229 38.19 -3.45 -30.11
N ILE A 230 37.38 -2.38 -30.09
CA ILE A 230 37.09 -1.57 -31.29
C ILE A 230 36.98 -0.09 -30.85
N GLY A 231 37.59 0.82 -31.63
CA GLY A 231 37.86 2.24 -31.38
C GLY A 231 36.69 3.20 -31.00
N PRO A 232 36.96 4.52 -30.90
CA PRO A 232 36.34 5.36 -29.89
C PRO A 232 34.98 5.93 -30.31
N ARG A 233 33.99 5.84 -29.41
CA ARG A 233 32.95 6.87 -29.30
C ARG A 233 32.80 7.28 -27.83
N LYS A 234 32.81 8.59 -27.61
CA LYS A 234 32.77 9.25 -26.30
C LYS A 234 31.44 8.94 -25.58
N GLY A 235 31.50 8.10 -24.55
CA GLY A 235 30.52 8.04 -23.46
C GLY A 235 31.19 8.59 -22.20
N GLN A 236 30.63 9.65 -21.65
CA GLN A 236 31.20 10.44 -20.56
C GLN A 236 30.94 9.73 -19.23
N CYS A 237 32.00 9.33 -18.49
CA CYS A 237 31.85 8.88 -17.10
C CYS A 237 31.32 10.04 -16.25
N ILE A 238 30.26 9.79 -15.49
CA ILE A 238 29.78 10.70 -14.44
C ILE A 238 30.89 10.79 -13.40
N LYS A 239 31.43 12.00 -13.19
CA LYS A 239 32.41 12.27 -12.13
C LYS A 239 31.74 12.11 -10.76
N PRO A 240 32.40 11.52 -9.75
CA PRO A 240 31.87 11.53 -8.40
C PRO A 240 31.84 12.96 -7.86
N PHE A 241 30.66 13.40 -7.44
CA PHE A 241 30.46 14.62 -6.65
C PHE A 241 30.81 14.26 -5.20
N VAL A 242 31.80 14.94 -4.62
CA VAL A 242 32.11 14.86 -3.19
C VAL A 242 31.18 15.83 -2.46
N ILE A 243 30.32 15.32 -1.59
CA ILE A 243 29.62 16.15 -0.59
C ILE A 243 30.48 16.11 0.67
N ASP A 244 31.14 17.24 0.95
CA ASP A 244 31.81 17.49 2.22
C ASP A 244 30.74 17.86 3.26
N ILE A 245 30.61 17.04 4.30
CA ILE A 245 29.80 17.34 5.49
C ILE A 245 30.78 17.84 6.55
N SER A 246 31.14 19.11 6.46
CA SER A 246 31.72 19.84 7.58
C SER A 246 31.31 21.31 7.52
N GLY A 247 30.62 21.77 8.57
CA GLY A 247 30.25 23.17 8.71
C GLY A 247 31.48 24.02 9.00
N GLY A 248 31.62 25.14 8.27
CA GLY A 248 32.68 26.11 8.54
C GLY A 248 32.81 27.18 7.45
N THR A 249 32.30 28.39 7.77
CA THR A 249 32.72 29.73 7.32
C THR A 249 33.21 29.96 5.88
N VAL A 250 32.44 30.78 5.17
CA VAL A 250 32.73 31.42 3.88
C VAL A 250 34.00 32.28 3.94
N GLY A 251 34.92 32.05 2.99
CA GLY A 251 36.01 32.95 2.61
C GLY A 251 36.06 33.09 1.08
N GLN A 252 35.99 34.32 0.59
CA GLN A 252 35.98 34.70 -0.82
C GLN A 252 37.36 34.51 -1.50
N SER A 253 37.35 34.04 -2.75
CA SER A 253 38.19 34.45 -3.90
C SER A 253 38.01 33.36 -4.99
N GLY A 254 37.76 33.61 -6.27
CA GLY A 254 37.95 34.78 -7.09
C GLY A 254 38.99 34.47 -8.16
N TRP A 255 38.69 33.63 -9.18
CA TRP A 255 39.53 33.52 -10.39
C TRP A 255 38.70 33.31 -11.65
N THR A 256 38.96 34.22 -12.59
CA THR A 256 38.48 34.40 -13.96
C THR A 256 38.77 33.22 -14.89
N LYS A 257 37.88 32.96 -15.86
CA LYS A 257 38.25 32.18 -17.06
C LYS A 257 37.69 32.78 -18.35
N THR A 258 38.64 32.96 -19.25
CA THR A 258 38.66 33.55 -20.57
C THR A 258 37.69 32.91 -21.58
N MET A 259 37.12 33.77 -22.43
CA MET A 259 36.27 33.47 -23.58
C MET A 259 36.99 32.67 -24.68
N LEU A 260 36.23 31.82 -25.38
CA LEU A 260 36.40 31.58 -26.82
C LEU A 260 35.03 31.37 -27.48
N SER A 261 34.82 32.15 -28.54
CA SER A 261 33.69 32.32 -29.46
C SER A 261 33.57 31.12 -30.44
N SER A 262 32.40 30.68 -30.93
CA SER A 262 31.52 31.23 -31.99
C SER A 262 30.56 30.07 -32.45
N PRO A 263 29.63 30.21 -33.43
CA PRO A 263 28.53 31.18 -33.59
C PRO A 263 27.16 30.52 -33.93
N SER A 264 26.15 31.39 -34.04
CA SER A 264 24.90 31.32 -34.84
C SER A 264 23.68 30.49 -34.37
N THR A 265 22.67 31.26 -33.94
CA THR A 265 21.25 30.97 -33.68
C THR A 265 20.45 30.70 -34.97
N PRO A 266 19.21 30.18 -34.87
CA PRO A 266 18.06 31.08 -35.11
C PRO A 266 16.91 30.99 -34.08
N ALA A 267 16.06 32.01 -34.19
CA ALA A 267 15.11 32.60 -33.25
C ALA A 267 14.06 31.72 -32.55
N ARG A 268 13.68 32.15 -31.33
CA ARG A 268 12.53 31.69 -30.53
C ARG A 268 11.57 32.89 -30.31
N PRO A 269 10.23 32.71 -30.35
CA PRO A 269 9.24 33.77 -30.15
C PRO A 269 9.14 34.25 -28.69
N PRO A 270 8.52 35.43 -28.42
CA PRO A 270 8.76 36.22 -27.20
C PRO A 270 8.10 35.64 -25.93
N LEU A 271 8.81 35.84 -24.82
CA LEU A 271 8.42 35.49 -23.45
C LEU A 271 7.37 36.47 -22.91
N LEU A 272 6.27 35.93 -22.36
CA LEU A 272 5.37 36.64 -21.45
C LEU A 272 6.07 36.88 -20.10
N SER A 273 5.86 38.08 -19.54
CA SER A 273 6.41 38.55 -18.28
C SER A 273 5.88 37.78 -17.05
N PRO A 274 6.69 37.62 -15.99
CA PRO A 274 6.26 36.96 -14.76
C PRO A 274 5.35 37.86 -13.90
N PRO A 275 4.43 37.28 -13.10
CA PRO A 275 3.54 38.02 -12.21
C PRO A 275 4.27 38.57 -10.96
N PRO A 276 3.73 39.63 -10.31
CA PRO A 276 4.33 40.26 -9.14
C PRO A 276 4.20 39.41 -7.86
N PRO A 277 5.07 39.63 -6.85
CA PRO A 277 5.10 38.83 -5.62
C PRO A 277 3.91 39.11 -4.68
N PRO A 278 3.52 38.13 -3.85
CA PRO A 278 2.41 38.29 -2.90
C PRO A 278 2.77 39.16 -1.69
N LEU A 279 1.78 39.93 -1.23
CA LEU A 279 1.82 40.80 -0.05
C LEU A 279 1.96 40.01 1.27
N PRO A 280 2.50 40.61 2.36
CA PRO A 280 2.79 39.91 3.60
C PRO A 280 1.55 39.72 4.49
N LEU A 281 1.44 38.53 5.10
CA LEU A 281 0.46 38.17 6.14
C LEU A 281 0.69 38.97 7.45
N PRO A 282 -0.38 39.29 8.21
CA PRO A 282 -0.28 40.11 9.42
C PRO A 282 0.29 39.35 10.62
N LYS A 283 1.08 40.07 11.42
CA LYS A 283 1.69 39.62 12.68
C LYS A 283 0.63 39.54 13.78
N PHE A 284 0.49 38.39 14.43
CA PHE A 284 -0.27 38.28 15.68
C PHE A 284 0.64 38.58 16.88
N HIS A 285 0.19 39.52 17.70
CA HIS A 285 0.86 39.95 18.93
C HIS A 285 0.77 38.89 20.03
N HIS A 286 1.92 38.56 20.62
CA HIS A 286 1.99 37.87 21.91
C HIS A 286 1.51 38.80 23.03
N HIS A 287 0.43 38.42 23.71
CA HIS A 287 0.12 38.96 25.03
C HIS A 287 0.69 38.05 26.12
N LEU A 288 1.50 38.70 26.96
CA LEU A 288 2.11 38.25 28.18
C LEU A 288 1.06 37.78 29.20
N LEU A 289 1.26 36.61 29.80
CA LEU A 289 0.76 36.31 31.15
C LEU A 289 1.91 35.77 32.00
N LEU A 290 2.07 36.42 33.15
CA LEU A 290 3.12 36.29 34.15
C LEU A 290 3.11 34.93 34.90
N PRO A 291 4.22 34.57 35.57
CA PRO A 291 4.40 33.25 36.16
C PRO A 291 3.86 33.18 37.59
N VAL A 292 3.12 32.12 37.92
CA VAL A 292 2.83 31.75 39.32
C VAL A 292 3.65 30.53 39.67
N ARG A 293 4.55 30.69 40.65
CA ARG A 293 5.42 29.66 41.20
C ARG A 293 5.07 29.48 42.68
N ARG A 294 4.61 28.29 43.08
CA ARG A 294 5.15 27.48 44.20
C ARG A 294 4.10 26.53 44.79
N ARG A 295 4.45 25.24 44.70
CA ARG A 295 4.53 24.22 45.76
C ARG A 295 3.30 23.97 46.66
N ARG A 296 3.09 22.65 46.86
CA ARG A 296 2.09 21.93 47.69
C ARG A 296 0.80 21.72 46.89
N LEU A 297 0.45 20.51 46.45
CA LEU A 297 0.28 19.30 47.25
C LEU A 297 0.69 18.03 46.49
N LEU A 298 1.69 17.32 47.03
CA LEU A 298 1.77 15.86 46.96
C LEU A 298 0.97 15.34 48.14
N ALA A 299 -0.12 14.61 47.87
CA ALA A 299 -0.69 13.53 48.71
C ALA A 299 -2.18 13.35 48.39
N SER A 300 -2.48 12.51 47.40
CA SER A 300 -3.67 11.64 47.35
C SER A 300 -3.88 11.24 45.89
N LEU A 301 -3.51 10.00 45.53
CA LEU A 301 -4.07 9.19 44.43
C LEU A 301 -3.19 7.93 44.29
N THR A 302 -3.07 7.17 45.37
CA THR A 302 -2.71 5.76 45.30
C THR A 302 -4.02 4.97 45.26
N ALA A 303 -4.21 4.21 44.17
CA ALA A 303 -5.36 3.37 43.81
C ALA A 303 -6.59 4.13 43.26
N PRO A 304 -6.97 3.94 41.97
CA PRO A 304 -6.92 2.69 41.22
C PRO A 304 -6.22 2.83 39.85
N LEU A 305 -4.89 2.83 39.82
CA LEU A 305 -4.12 2.69 38.56
C LEU A 305 -3.71 1.24 38.26
N LEU A 306 -4.23 0.28 39.04
CA LEU A 306 -3.92 -1.14 38.90
C LEU A 306 -4.97 -1.91 38.08
N GLN A 307 -6.04 -1.26 37.61
CA GLN A 307 -7.06 -1.89 36.76
C GLN A 307 -6.87 -1.63 35.25
N LEU A 308 -5.95 -0.75 34.85
CA LEU A 308 -5.63 -0.51 33.43
C LEU A 308 -4.51 -1.41 32.87
N LEU A 309 -3.88 -2.25 33.71
CA LEU A 309 -2.80 -3.16 33.30
C LEU A 309 -3.25 -4.61 33.07
N LEU A 310 -4.55 -4.89 33.08
CA LEU A 310 -5.13 -6.21 32.79
C LEU A 310 -5.99 -6.25 31.51
N VAL A 311 -5.97 -5.18 30.69
CA VAL A 311 -6.48 -5.28 29.33
C VAL A 311 -5.36 -5.85 28.48
N SER A 312 -5.24 -7.16 28.47
CA SER A 312 -4.50 -7.86 27.41
C SER A 312 -5.05 -7.34 26.08
N PRO A 313 -4.23 -6.83 25.15
CA PRO A 313 -4.70 -6.59 23.80
C PRO A 313 -5.32 -7.90 23.32
N SER A 314 -6.59 -7.86 22.90
CA SER A 314 -7.23 -9.04 22.32
C SER A 314 -6.29 -9.58 21.25
N PRO A 315 -5.98 -10.89 21.26
CA PRO A 315 -5.01 -11.46 20.32
C PRO A 315 -5.42 -11.04 18.90
N ALA A 316 -4.46 -10.49 18.16
CA ALA A 316 -4.63 -10.17 16.75
C ALA A 316 -4.93 -11.47 16.00
N ARG A 317 -6.21 -11.78 15.87
CA ARG A 317 -6.67 -12.97 15.18
C ARG A 317 -6.52 -12.70 13.69
N ALA A 318 -5.68 -13.49 13.01
CA ALA A 318 -5.63 -13.49 11.56
C ALA A 318 -7.07 -13.61 11.03
N ARG A 319 -7.53 -12.58 10.30
CA ARG A 319 -8.84 -12.61 9.66
C ARG A 319 -8.69 -13.54 8.46
N GLY A 320 -9.27 -14.74 8.57
CA GLY A 320 -9.46 -15.60 7.41
C GLY A 320 -10.36 -14.93 6.37
N LEU A 321 -10.61 -15.61 5.26
CA LEU A 321 -11.57 -15.16 4.26
C LEU A 321 -12.88 -14.68 4.92
N PHE A 322 -13.36 -13.49 4.58
CA PHE A 322 -14.62 -12.98 5.09
C PHE A 322 -15.75 -13.89 4.63
N ARG A 323 -16.59 -14.35 5.56
CA ARG A 323 -17.69 -15.28 5.31
C ARG A 323 -19.00 -14.64 5.72
N MET A 324 -20.02 -14.87 4.91
CA MET A 324 -21.39 -14.44 5.20
C MET A 324 -22.20 -15.60 5.81
N PRO A 325 -23.06 -15.34 6.81
CA PRO A 325 -23.06 -14.16 7.66
C PRO A 325 -21.77 -14.09 8.52
N PRO A 326 -21.22 -12.89 8.79
CA PRO A 326 -19.95 -12.76 9.49
C PRO A 326 -20.10 -12.98 11.00
N ALA A 327 -19.08 -13.54 11.65
CA ALA A 327 -19.08 -13.69 13.10
C ALA A 327 -19.05 -12.35 13.86
N ARG A 328 -18.50 -11.31 13.22
CA ARG A 328 -18.48 -9.92 13.69
C ARG A 328 -18.09 -9.00 12.55
N LEU A 329 -18.48 -7.73 12.64
CA LEU A 329 -17.95 -6.65 11.83
C LEU A 329 -16.94 -5.86 12.65
N ALA A 330 -15.80 -5.51 12.04
CA ALA A 330 -14.77 -4.70 12.66
C ALA A 330 -14.99 -3.20 12.46
N ASN A 331 -15.80 -2.85 11.49
CA ASN A 331 -16.14 -1.48 11.12
C ASN A 331 -17.65 -1.26 11.28
N ARG A 332 -18.04 0.00 11.38
CA ARG A 332 -19.45 0.41 11.37
C ARG A 332 -19.86 0.74 9.94
N TYR A 333 -20.98 0.21 9.47
CA TYR A 333 -21.41 0.37 8.08
C TYR A 333 -22.73 1.12 7.95
N PHE A 334 -22.77 2.07 7.03
CA PHE A 334 -24.01 2.68 6.56
C PHE A 334 -24.20 2.34 5.08
N LEU A 335 -25.38 1.87 4.73
CA LEU A 335 -25.78 1.53 3.36
C LEU A 335 -26.63 2.66 2.81
N VAL A 336 -26.27 3.17 1.65
CA VAL A 336 -26.95 4.30 1.01
C VAL A 336 -27.26 3.97 -0.44
N ARG A 337 -28.54 3.99 -0.81
CA ARG A 337 -28.94 3.97 -2.21
C ARG A 337 -28.82 5.38 -2.76
N ALA A 338 -28.13 5.54 -3.89
CA ALA A 338 -28.09 6.82 -4.59
C ALA A 338 -29.51 7.33 -4.91
N GLY A 339 -29.65 8.64 -5.09
CA GLY A 339 -30.90 9.20 -5.60
C GLY A 339 -31.20 8.70 -7.01
N GLU A 340 -32.45 8.87 -7.44
CA GLU A 340 -32.87 8.49 -8.80
C GLU A 340 -32.01 9.21 -9.86
N SER A 341 -31.69 8.49 -10.95
CA SER A 341 -31.01 9.09 -12.09
C SER A 341 -31.97 9.72 -13.08
N VAL A 342 -31.43 10.45 -14.06
CA VAL A 342 -32.24 10.96 -15.19
C VAL A 342 -32.91 9.80 -15.94
N TYR A 343 -32.22 8.67 -16.17
CA TYR A 343 -32.85 7.46 -16.74
C TYR A 343 -33.98 6.89 -15.87
N GLU A 344 -33.79 6.79 -14.55
CA GLU A 344 -34.85 6.28 -13.66
C GLU A 344 -36.06 7.23 -13.64
N SER A 345 -35.82 8.54 -13.64
CA SER A 345 -36.86 9.57 -13.71
C SER A 345 -37.65 9.50 -15.03
N ALA A 346 -36.97 9.14 -16.13
CA ALA A 346 -37.59 8.84 -17.42
C ALA A 346 -38.28 7.46 -17.47
N GLY A 347 -38.20 6.67 -16.40
CA GLY A 347 -38.80 5.35 -16.31
C GLY A 347 -38.07 4.28 -17.13
N VAL A 348 -36.76 4.43 -17.35
CA VAL A 348 -35.94 3.53 -18.19
C VAL A 348 -34.91 2.79 -17.33
N LEU A 349 -34.83 1.46 -17.48
CA LEU A 349 -33.76 0.65 -16.89
C LEU A 349 -32.46 0.85 -17.65
N ARG A 350 -31.40 1.14 -16.89
CA ARG A 350 -30.05 1.34 -17.43
C ARG A 350 -29.06 0.67 -16.48
N THR A 351 -28.61 -0.51 -16.86
CA THR A 351 -27.69 -1.37 -16.09
C THR A 351 -26.41 -1.68 -16.86
N ASN A 352 -26.37 -1.35 -18.16
CA ASN A 352 -25.16 -1.51 -18.97
C ASN A 352 -23.99 -0.69 -18.41
N PRO A 353 -22.85 -1.33 -18.05
CA PRO A 353 -21.68 -0.64 -17.53
C PRO A 353 -21.09 0.42 -18.46
N VAL A 354 -21.34 0.35 -19.77
CA VAL A 354 -20.90 1.37 -20.75
C VAL A 354 -21.54 2.72 -20.47
N ALA A 355 -22.79 2.74 -20.02
CA ALA A 355 -23.53 3.96 -19.74
C ALA A 355 -23.26 4.52 -18.33
N LYS A 356 -22.49 3.84 -17.48
CA LYS A 356 -22.42 4.16 -16.05
C LYS A 356 -21.84 5.54 -15.73
N THR A 357 -20.97 6.07 -16.59
CA THR A 357 -20.40 7.42 -16.50
C THR A 357 -21.09 8.42 -17.45
N SER A 358 -22.19 8.03 -18.09
CA SER A 358 -22.99 8.95 -18.90
C SER A 358 -23.62 10.03 -18.03
N VAL A 359 -23.83 11.21 -18.60
CA VAL A 359 -24.50 12.33 -17.93
C VAL A 359 -25.90 11.92 -17.45
N ASP A 360 -26.63 11.17 -18.26
CA ASP A 360 -28.00 10.71 -17.96
C ASP A 360 -28.04 9.61 -16.89
N SER A 361 -26.90 8.97 -16.60
CA SER A 361 -26.74 8.08 -15.45
C SER A 361 -26.47 8.84 -14.15
N GLY A 362 -26.32 10.17 -14.23
CA GLY A 362 -26.21 11.07 -13.08
C GLY A 362 -27.53 11.30 -12.36
N LEU A 363 -27.46 11.93 -11.19
CA LEU A 363 -28.63 12.27 -10.37
C LEU A 363 -29.60 13.17 -11.15
N SER A 364 -30.89 12.84 -11.08
CA SER A 364 -31.95 13.78 -11.49
C SER A 364 -32.02 14.97 -10.50
N PRO A 365 -32.78 16.04 -10.81
CA PRO A 365 -33.05 17.11 -9.84
C PRO A 365 -33.73 16.63 -8.55
N GLU A 366 -34.57 15.58 -8.62
CA GLU A 366 -35.12 14.93 -7.43
C GLU A 366 -34.07 14.02 -6.77
N GLY A 367 -33.29 13.28 -7.56
CA GLY A 367 -32.17 12.47 -7.07
C GLY A 367 -31.15 13.26 -6.25
N ALA A 368 -30.82 14.49 -6.67
CA ALA A 368 -29.96 15.39 -5.92
C ALA A 368 -30.58 15.81 -4.57
N ARG A 369 -31.90 16.05 -4.53
CA ARG A 369 -32.63 16.33 -3.27
C ARG A 369 -32.71 15.10 -2.36
N GLN A 370 -32.84 13.91 -2.92
CA GLN A 370 -32.76 12.64 -2.18
C GLN A 370 -31.36 12.44 -1.58
N ALA A 371 -30.30 12.64 -2.36
CA ALA A 371 -28.92 12.55 -1.88
C ALA A 371 -28.61 13.58 -0.77
N ALA A 372 -29.13 14.80 -0.87
CA ALA A 372 -29.00 15.81 0.19
C ALA A 372 -29.72 15.40 1.49
N ARG A 373 -30.91 14.80 1.39
CA ARG A 373 -31.63 14.23 2.55
C ARG A 373 -30.84 13.09 3.19
N ALA A 374 -30.32 12.16 2.37
CA ALA A 374 -29.45 11.08 2.84
C ALA A 374 -28.22 11.61 3.60
N ALA A 375 -27.59 12.66 3.06
CA ALA A 375 -26.43 13.28 3.67
C ALA A 375 -26.74 13.92 5.04
N LEU A 376 -27.89 14.57 5.18
CA LEU A 376 -28.36 15.13 6.44
C LEU A 376 -28.74 14.03 7.45
N GLU A 377 -29.33 12.94 6.98
CA GLU A 377 -29.68 11.79 7.82
C GLU A 377 -28.43 11.10 8.39
N LEU A 378 -27.41 10.87 7.56
CA LEU A 378 -26.10 10.37 8.01
C LEU A 378 -25.49 11.27 9.08
N LYS A 379 -25.60 12.59 8.92
CA LYS A 379 -25.16 13.57 9.92
C LYS A 379 -25.92 13.43 11.23
N ARG A 380 -27.26 13.30 11.15
CA ARG A 380 -28.15 13.10 12.30
C ARG A 380 -27.85 11.79 13.05
N MET A 381 -27.47 10.75 12.33
CA MET A 381 -27.08 9.45 12.88
C MET A 381 -25.64 9.41 13.42
N GLY A 382 -24.90 10.52 13.35
CA GLY A 382 -23.50 10.58 13.80
C GLY A 382 -22.58 9.68 12.98
N ALA A 383 -22.88 9.43 11.70
CA ALA A 383 -22.14 8.49 10.87
C ALA A 383 -20.65 8.83 10.77
N CYS A 384 -20.31 10.12 10.72
CA CYS A 384 -18.95 10.59 10.49
C CYS A 384 -18.44 11.54 11.58
N GLU A 385 -18.84 11.35 12.84
CA GLU A 385 -18.33 12.15 13.98
C GLU A 385 -16.84 11.89 14.27
N ASP A 386 -16.39 10.65 14.06
CA ASP A 386 -14.98 10.23 14.21
C ASP A 386 -14.29 10.14 12.84
N SER A 387 -13.91 8.93 12.42
CA SER A 387 -13.33 8.62 11.11
C SER A 387 -14.37 7.96 10.20
N CYS A 388 -14.51 8.53 9.00
CA CYS A 388 -15.48 8.09 8.01
C CYS A 388 -14.82 7.94 6.64
N TRP A 389 -15.19 6.89 5.92
CA TRP A 389 -14.82 6.64 4.53
C TRP A 389 -16.09 6.45 3.71
N ILE A 390 -16.14 7.05 2.51
CA ILE A 390 -17.28 6.89 1.61
C ILE A 390 -16.82 6.05 0.42
N TRP A 391 -17.51 4.94 0.18
CA TRP A 391 -17.24 3.98 -0.88
C TRP A 391 -18.40 3.98 -1.90
N PRO A 392 -18.38 4.92 -2.86
CA PRO A 392 -19.35 4.92 -3.94
C PRO A 392 -18.93 3.99 -5.08
N SER A 393 -19.92 3.39 -5.74
CA SER A 393 -19.76 2.97 -7.13
C SER A 393 -19.34 4.16 -8.00
N ILE A 394 -18.55 3.91 -9.05
CA ILE A 394 -18.20 4.92 -10.06
C ILE A 394 -19.35 5.29 -11.01
N THR A 395 -20.53 4.68 -10.84
CA THR A 395 -21.74 5.18 -11.49
C THR A 395 -21.95 6.65 -11.16
N GLN A 396 -22.27 7.45 -12.18
CA GLN A 396 -22.33 8.91 -12.08
C GLN A 396 -23.19 9.38 -10.90
N ARG A 397 -24.39 8.79 -10.71
CA ARG A 397 -25.28 9.12 -9.58
C ARG A 397 -24.72 8.79 -8.20
N SER A 398 -24.00 7.68 -8.06
CA SER A 398 -23.44 7.24 -6.77
C SER A 398 -22.26 8.11 -6.37
N TYR A 399 -21.39 8.45 -7.33
CA TYR A 399 -20.27 9.34 -7.09
C TYR A 399 -20.73 10.76 -6.76
N GLN A 400 -21.72 11.30 -7.50
CA GLN A 400 -22.33 12.59 -7.18
C GLN A 400 -23.00 12.59 -5.80
N ALA A 401 -23.69 11.51 -5.43
CA ALA A 401 -24.28 11.37 -4.10
C ALA A 401 -23.19 11.35 -3.02
N ALA A 402 -22.06 10.67 -3.25
CA ALA A 402 -20.93 10.68 -2.33
C ALA A 402 -20.30 12.07 -2.17
N GLU A 403 -20.18 12.87 -3.23
CA GLU A 403 -19.71 14.26 -3.12
C GLU A 403 -20.65 15.13 -2.30
N ILE A 404 -21.96 14.96 -2.45
CA ILE A 404 -22.98 15.65 -1.64
C ILE A 404 -22.87 15.22 -0.16
N ILE A 405 -22.78 13.91 0.09
CA ILE A 405 -22.60 13.35 1.44
C ILE A 405 -21.34 13.91 2.09
N ALA A 406 -20.22 13.92 1.36
CA ALA A 406 -18.95 14.43 1.85
C ALA A 406 -19.03 15.92 2.19
N SER A 407 -19.63 16.72 1.31
CA SER A 407 -19.78 18.16 1.51
C SER A 407 -20.59 18.51 2.77
N VAL A 408 -21.75 17.86 2.96
CA VAL A 408 -22.66 18.12 4.09
C VAL A 408 -22.06 17.65 5.44
N ASN A 409 -21.28 16.57 5.41
CA ASN A 409 -20.64 15.97 6.58
C ASN A 409 -19.20 16.46 6.81
N SER A 410 -18.74 17.46 6.06
CA SER A 410 -17.38 18.04 6.19
C SER A 410 -16.25 17.01 6.04
N ILE A 411 -16.44 16.05 5.13
CA ILE A 411 -15.48 15.01 4.81
C ILE A 411 -14.64 15.45 3.61
N ASP A 412 -13.32 15.32 3.72
CA ASP A 412 -12.42 15.64 2.62
C ASP A 412 -12.59 14.66 1.44
N ARG A 413 -12.41 15.15 0.21
CA ARG A 413 -12.52 14.33 -1.01
C ARG A 413 -11.56 13.14 -1.03
N SER A 414 -10.41 13.21 -0.35
CA SER A 414 -9.48 12.10 -0.20
C SER A 414 -10.05 10.88 0.54
N ARG A 415 -11.19 11.05 1.24
CA ARG A 415 -11.90 9.97 1.93
C ARG A 415 -13.03 9.36 1.11
N ILE A 416 -13.21 9.79 -0.14
CA ILE A 416 -14.07 9.15 -1.12
C ILE A 416 -13.22 8.13 -1.90
N VAL A 417 -13.55 6.85 -1.76
CA VAL A 417 -12.82 5.74 -2.40
C VAL A 417 -13.73 5.13 -3.47
N PRO A 418 -13.60 5.55 -4.74
CA PRO A 418 -14.42 5.01 -5.81
C PRO A 418 -14.19 3.50 -6.02
N GLU A 419 -15.30 2.76 -6.09
CA GLU A 419 -15.35 1.34 -6.36
C GLU A 419 -15.81 1.12 -7.81
N TYR A 420 -15.01 0.33 -8.57
CA TYR A 420 -15.09 0.25 -10.02
C TYR A 420 -15.85 -0.97 -10.55
N SER A 421 -16.16 -1.96 -9.72
CA SER A 421 -16.58 -3.29 -10.16
C SER A 421 -17.58 -3.97 -9.22
N PHE A 422 -17.29 -4.05 -7.92
CA PHE A 422 -18.13 -4.76 -6.94
C PHE A 422 -19.44 -4.05 -6.59
N LEU A 423 -19.58 -2.75 -6.88
CA LEU A 423 -20.77 -1.92 -6.66
C LEU A 423 -21.38 -1.42 -7.99
N ASP A 424 -21.02 -2.00 -9.13
CA ASP A 424 -21.80 -1.76 -10.35
C ASP A 424 -23.25 -2.22 -10.14
N ALA A 425 -24.21 -1.55 -10.80
CA ALA A 425 -25.61 -1.96 -10.73
C ALA A 425 -25.76 -3.39 -11.26
N ARG A 426 -26.69 -4.17 -10.71
CA ARG A 426 -26.94 -5.52 -11.18
C ARG A 426 -27.25 -5.50 -12.67
N GLY A 427 -26.49 -6.26 -13.46
CA GLY A 427 -26.75 -6.41 -14.88
C GLY A 427 -28.08 -7.14 -15.13
N LEU A 428 -29.01 -6.50 -15.84
CA LEU A 428 -30.35 -7.06 -16.09
C LEU A 428 -30.55 -7.62 -17.50
N GLY A 429 -29.47 -7.79 -18.28
CA GLY A 429 -29.50 -8.41 -19.60
C GLY A 429 -30.57 -7.81 -20.52
N ALA A 430 -31.48 -8.65 -21.04
CA ALA A 430 -32.55 -8.29 -21.96
C ALA A 430 -33.58 -7.28 -21.42
N PHE A 431 -33.52 -6.92 -20.13
CA PHE A 431 -34.31 -5.84 -19.54
C PHE A 431 -33.66 -4.46 -19.72
N GLU A 432 -32.44 -4.39 -20.25
CA GLU A 432 -31.77 -3.14 -20.59
C GLU A 432 -32.65 -2.26 -21.50
N GLY A 433 -32.84 -1.00 -21.11
CA GLY A 433 -33.65 -0.04 -21.85
C GLY A 433 -35.17 -0.24 -21.73
N ARG A 434 -35.65 -1.26 -21.01
CA ARG A 434 -37.09 -1.45 -20.76
C ARG A 434 -37.62 -0.45 -19.74
N ASN A 435 -38.94 -0.45 -19.57
CA ASN A 435 -39.59 0.34 -18.54
C ASN A 435 -39.12 -0.11 -17.14
N ILE A 436 -38.82 0.83 -16.24
CA ILE A 436 -38.37 0.56 -14.86
C ILE A 436 -39.31 -0.37 -14.08
N ARG A 437 -40.61 -0.35 -14.38
CA ARG A 437 -41.60 -1.22 -13.74
C ARG A 437 -41.41 -2.69 -14.10
N SER A 438 -40.77 -3.01 -15.22
CA SER A 438 -40.50 -4.41 -15.61
C SER A 438 -39.52 -5.12 -14.68
N ILE A 439 -38.84 -4.39 -13.78
CA ILE A 439 -37.98 -5.00 -12.76
C ILE A 439 -38.74 -5.92 -11.79
N SER A 440 -40.06 -5.73 -11.63
CA SER A 440 -40.89 -6.63 -10.81
C SER A 440 -40.85 -8.07 -11.31
N GLU A 441 -40.79 -8.28 -12.63
CA GLU A 441 -40.68 -9.63 -13.23
C GLU A 441 -39.35 -10.31 -12.84
N VAL A 442 -38.27 -9.53 -12.74
CA VAL A 442 -36.96 -10.02 -12.30
C VAL A 442 -37.04 -10.47 -10.84
N TYR A 443 -37.64 -9.65 -9.97
CA TYR A 443 -37.77 -9.97 -8.55
C TYR A 443 -38.71 -11.16 -8.29
N GLU A 444 -39.77 -11.31 -9.09
CA GLU A 444 -40.61 -12.53 -9.07
C GLU A 444 -39.79 -13.77 -9.43
N SER A 445 -38.94 -13.70 -10.46
CA SER A 445 -38.03 -14.78 -10.83
C SER A 445 -37.00 -15.08 -9.74
N ASP A 446 -36.41 -14.06 -9.12
CA ASP A 446 -35.43 -14.21 -8.05
C ASP A 446 -36.00 -14.90 -6.81
N SER A 447 -37.30 -14.69 -6.54
CA SER A 447 -38.00 -15.34 -5.42
C SER A 447 -38.08 -16.87 -5.56
N LEU A 448 -37.95 -17.38 -6.79
CA LEU A 448 -37.95 -18.82 -7.07
C LEU A 448 -36.56 -19.42 -6.83
N SER A 449 -35.50 -18.77 -7.32
CA SER A 449 -34.12 -19.23 -7.18
C SER A 449 -33.14 -18.06 -7.23
N PRO A 450 -32.12 -18.01 -6.35
CA PRO A 450 -31.11 -16.96 -6.37
C PRO A 450 -30.14 -17.10 -7.56
N ASP A 451 -30.14 -18.24 -8.25
CA ASP A 451 -29.30 -18.51 -9.41
C ASP A 451 -29.97 -18.09 -10.73
N ASN A 452 -31.23 -17.64 -10.68
CA ASN A 452 -31.93 -17.18 -11.86
C ASN A 452 -31.25 -15.93 -12.43
N LYS A 453 -30.89 -16.00 -13.71
CA LYS A 453 -30.34 -14.87 -14.46
C LYS A 453 -31.44 -14.31 -15.37
N PRO A 454 -31.55 -12.98 -15.50
CA PRO A 454 -32.31 -12.38 -16.58
C PRO A 454 -31.83 -12.92 -17.94
N PRO A 455 -32.68 -12.96 -18.98
CA PRO A 455 -32.25 -13.40 -20.31
C PRO A 455 -31.07 -12.55 -20.81
N PRO A 456 -30.08 -13.13 -21.51
CA PRO A 456 -28.94 -12.39 -22.02
C PRO A 456 -29.35 -11.45 -23.19
N VAL A 457 -28.47 -10.50 -23.51
CA VAL A 457 -28.61 -9.55 -24.62
C VAL A 457 -27.25 -9.30 -25.28
N ASP A 458 -27.25 -8.95 -26.57
CA ASP A 458 -26.03 -8.84 -27.39
C ASP A 458 -25.35 -7.45 -27.35
N ASP A 459 -25.81 -6.53 -26.51
CA ASP A 459 -25.28 -5.15 -26.42
C ASP A 459 -24.15 -4.98 -25.38
N GLY A 460 -23.69 -6.10 -24.81
CA GLY A 460 -22.66 -6.13 -23.77
C GLY A 460 -23.18 -5.91 -22.35
N THR A 461 -24.50 -5.79 -22.14
CA THR A 461 -25.08 -5.72 -20.78
C THR A 461 -24.96 -7.09 -20.09
N PRO A 462 -24.33 -7.16 -18.89
CA PRO A 462 -24.31 -8.38 -18.11
C PRO A 462 -25.71 -8.83 -17.68
N ASN A 463 -25.90 -10.12 -17.42
CA ASN A 463 -27.14 -10.68 -16.86
C ASN A 463 -26.82 -11.46 -15.58
N GLU A 464 -26.82 -10.76 -14.45
CA GLU A 464 -26.39 -11.28 -13.16
C GLU A 464 -27.57 -11.90 -12.39
N SER A 465 -27.32 -13.03 -11.74
CA SER A 465 -28.23 -13.58 -10.74
C SER A 465 -28.03 -12.90 -9.38
N VAL A 466 -28.95 -13.14 -8.44
CA VAL A 466 -28.76 -12.69 -7.04
C VAL A 466 -27.51 -13.33 -6.43
N ALA A 467 -27.22 -14.60 -6.77
CA ALA A 467 -26.01 -15.29 -6.33
C ALA A 467 -24.73 -14.64 -6.88
N ASP A 468 -24.72 -14.18 -8.13
CA ASP A 468 -23.58 -13.45 -8.71
C ASP A 468 -23.33 -12.14 -7.94
N VAL A 469 -24.39 -11.36 -7.68
CA VAL A 469 -24.32 -10.12 -6.90
C VAL A 469 -23.80 -10.40 -5.49
N PHE A 470 -24.31 -11.47 -4.86
CA PHE A 470 -23.90 -11.90 -3.51
C PHE A 470 -22.39 -12.19 -3.43
N VAL A 471 -21.81 -12.85 -4.45
CA VAL A 471 -20.37 -13.11 -4.50
C VAL A 471 -19.57 -11.81 -4.50
N ARG A 472 -19.92 -10.85 -5.36
CA ARG A 472 -19.15 -9.60 -5.48
C ARG A 472 -19.32 -8.67 -4.27
N VAL A 473 -20.50 -8.58 -3.68
CA VAL A 473 -20.66 -7.78 -2.43
C VAL A 473 -19.98 -8.45 -1.24
N THR A 474 -19.86 -9.78 -1.22
CA THR A 474 -19.03 -10.50 -0.22
C THR A 474 -17.54 -10.21 -0.40
N GLN A 475 -17.07 -10.12 -1.65
CA GLN A 475 -15.70 -9.71 -1.97
C GLN A 475 -15.45 -8.25 -1.58
N LEU A 476 -16.41 -7.35 -1.81
CA LEU A 476 -16.34 -5.97 -1.30
C LEU A 476 -16.17 -5.95 0.21
N MET A 477 -17.01 -6.68 0.96
CA MET A 477 -16.87 -6.75 2.42
C MET A 477 -15.53 -7.33 2.86
N SER A 478 -14.97 -8.29 2.11
CA SER A 478 -13.62 -8.81 2.37
C SER A 478 -12.57 -7.69 2.28
N ILE A 479 -12.71 -6.77 1.32
CA ILE A 479 -11.82 -5.63 1.17
C ILE A 479 -12.03 -4.63 2.31
N LEU A 480 -13.27 -4.23 2.58
CA LEU A 480 -13.56 -3.23 3.60
C LEU A 480 -13.14 -3.70 5.01
N GLU A 481 -13.40 -4.97 5.33
CA GLU A 481 -13.01 -5.59 6.60
C GLU A 481 -11.52 -5.93 6.70
N THR A 482 -10.72 -5.75 5.64
CA THR A 482 -9.26 -5.92 5.72
C THR A 482 -8.51 -4.60 5.62
N GLN A 483 -9.06 -3.62 4.91
CA GLN A 483 -8.45 -2.30 4.75
C GLN A 483 -8.71 -1.38 5.94
N TYR A 484 -9.88 -1.50 6.58
CA TYR A 484 -10.28 -0.65 7.70
C TYR A 484 -10.46 -1.45 8.99
N SER A 485 -10.24 -0.78 10.12
CA SER A 485 -10.50 -1.37 11.43
C SER A 485 -10.93 -0.30 12.43
N GLY A 486 -12.14 -0.42 12.94
CA GLY A 486 -12.72 0.55 13.88
C GLY A 486 -13.22 1.83 13.22
N ASP A 487 -13.21 1.91 11.88
CA ASP A 487 -13.71 3.07 11.14
C ASP A 487 -15.21 2.95 10.83
N THR A 488 -15.84 4.08 10.46
CA THR A 488 -17.15 4.05 9.78
C THR A 488 -16.96 4.04 8.26
N VAL A 489 -17.67 3.15 7.57
CA VAL A 489 -17.68 3.04 6.11
C VAL A 489 -19.11 3.25 5.58
N ILE A 490 -19.29 4.24 4.71
CA ILE A 490 -20.54 4.51 4.01
C ILE A 490 -20.45 3.90 2.62
N ILE A 491 -21.24 2.87 2.35
CA ILE A 491 -21.33 2.22 1.04
C ILE A 491 -22.44 2.91 0.23
N VAL A 492 -22.09 3.51 -0.91
CA VAL A 492 -23.05 4.21 -1.78
C VAL A 492 -23.22 3.43 -3.08
N SER A 493 -24.40 2.84 -3.25
CA SER A 493 -24.71 1.98 -4.40
C SER A 493 -25.68 2.66 -5.37
N PRO A 494 -25.55 2.44 -6.69
CA PRO A 494 -26.46 3.01 -7.68
C PRO A 494 -27.86 2.45 -7.56
N ASP A 495 -28.00 1.18 -7.22
CA ASP A 495 -29.23 0.41 -7.25
C ASP A 495 -29.53 -0.20 -5.88
N SER A 496 -30.69 -0.81 -5.77
CA SER A 496 -31.08 -1.46 -4.53
C SER A 496 -30.44 -2.84 -4.37
N ASP A 497 -30.19 -3.56 -5.46
CA ASP A 497 -29.88 -4.99 -5.42
C ASP A 497 -28.56 -5.26 -4.70
N ASN A 498 -27.53 -4.44 -4.97
CA ASN A 498 -26.27 -4.48 -4.22
C ASN A 498 -26.47 -4.41 -2.70
N LEU A 499 -27.31 -3.49 -2.24
CA LEU A 499 -27.50 -3.22 -0.82
C LEU A 499 -28.41 -4.25 -0.17
N SER A 500 -29.50 -4.64 -0.84
CA SER A 500 -30.45 -5.61 -0.32
C SER A 500 -29.85 -7.02 -0.27
N VAL A 501 -29.06 -7.41 -1.28
CA VAL A 501 -28.33 -8.68 -1.29
C VAL A 501 -27.20 -8.69 -0.26
N LEU A 502 -26.47 -7.58 -0.12
CA LEU A 502 -25.49 -7.43 0.96
C LEU A 502 -26.14 -7.58 2.33
N GLN A 503 -27.25 -6.87 2.58
CA GLN A 503 -27.96 -6.92 3.85
C GLN A 503 -28.52 -8.32 4.12
N ALA A 504 -29.09 -9.00 3.12
CA ALA A 504 -29.54 -10.39 3.23
C ALA A 504 -28.39 -11.32 3.63
N GLY A 505 -27.23 -11.15 2.99
CA GLY A 505 -26.00 -11.88 3.31
C GLY A 505 -25.51 -11.69 4.74
N LEU A 506 -25.51 -10.45 5.21
CA LEU A 506 -25.05 -10.08 6.56
C LEU A 506 -25.94 -10.70 7.64
N VAL A 507 -27.27 -10.70 7.45
CA VAL A 507 -28.22 -11.25 8.45
C VAL A 507 -28.52 -12.74 8.23
N GLY A 508 -27.92 -13.37 7.22
CA GLY A 508 -28.18 -14.78 6.88
C GLY A 508 -29.60 -15.04 6.37
N LEU A 509 -30.25 -14.04 5.78
CA LEU A 509 -31.55 -14.19 5.11
C LEU A 509 -31.36 -15.00 3.82
N ASP A 510 -32.34 -15.85 3.51
CA ASP A 510 -32.43 -16.52 2.21
C ASP A 510 -32.39 -15.48 1.07
N LEU A 511 -31.45 -15.62 0.14
CA LEU A 511 -31.24 -14.67 -0.94
C LEU A 511 -32.48 -14.49 -1.85
N ARG A 512 -33.37 -15.50 -1.90
CA ARG A 512 -34.67 -15.38 -2.59
C ARG A 512 -35.57 -14.29 -2.01
N ARG A 513 -35.31 -13.91 -0.76
CA ARG A 513 -36.04 -12.88 -0.01
C ARG A 513 -35.30 -11.55 0.05
N HIS A 514 -34.26 -11.34 -0.75
CA HIS A 514 -33.55 -10.06 -0.78
C HIS A 514 -34.48 -8.88 -1.12
N SER A 515 -35.58 -9.11 -1.84
CA SER A 515 -36.58 -8.10 -2.18
C SER A 515 -37.32 -7.51 -0.96
N ASP A 516 -37.36 -8.23 0.17
CA ASP A 516 -37.88 -7.73 1.46
C ASP A 516 -37.02 -6.57 2.01
N LEU A 517 -35.79 -6.44 1.51
CA LEU A 517 -34.77 -5.49 1.97
C LEU A 517 -34.47 -4.42 0.92
N LEU A 518 -35.32 -4.20 -0.08
CA LEU A 518 -35.10 -3.16 -1.09
C LEU A 518 -35.02 -1.77 -0.47
N PHE A 519 -34.18 -0.92 -1.05
CA PHE A 519 -33.92 0.45 -0.66
C PHE A 519 -34.67 1.39 -1.60
N SER A 520 -35.29 2.43 -1.06
CA SER A 520 -35.81 3.56 -1.82
C SER A 520 -34.68 4.51 -2.25
N PRO A 521 -34.83 5.28 -3.33
CA PRO A 521 -33.83 6.27 -3.73
C PRO A 521 -33.50 7.28 -2.61
N GLY A 522 -32.22 7.40 -2.26
CA GLY A 522 -31.74 8.22 -1.14
C GLY A 522 -31.98 7.64 0.26
N GLU A 523 -32.39 6.37 0.37
CA GLU A 523 -32.54 5.71 1.66
C GLU A 523 -31.17 5.41 2.29
N VAL A 524 -31.09 5.58 3.61
CA VAL A 524 -29.92 5.31 4.45
C VAL A 524 -30.30 4.26 5.49
N ARG A 525 -29.47 3.22 5.64
CA ARG A 525 -29.62 2.23 6.74
C ARG A 525 -28.29 2.01 7.45
N LEU A 526 -28.33 1.98 8.78
CA LEU A 526 -27.23 1.47 9.60
C LEU A 526 -27.27 -0.06 9.57
N VAL A 527 -26.11 -0.69 9.34
CA VAL A 527 -25.96 -2.13 9.56
C VAL A 527 -25.88 -2.37 11.07
N ASP A 528 -26.93 -2.95 11.65
CA ASP A 528 -26.98 -3.30 13.06
C ASP A 528 -26.26 -4.63 13.32
N PRO A 529 -25.13 -4.65 14.06
CA PRO A 529 -24.43 -5.89 14.37
C PRO A 529 -25.28 -6.90 15.15
N SER A 530 -26.30 -6.45 15.88
CA SER A 530 -27.19 -7.35 16.65
C SER A 530 -28.16 -8.13 15.77
N SER A 531 -28.38 -7.68 14.53
CA SER A 531 -29.19 -8.39 13.52
C SER A 531 -28.43 -9.53 12.82
N ILE A 532 -27.12 -9.64 13.05
CA ILE A 532 -26.26 -10.67 12.46
C ILE A 532 -26.33 -11.92 13.35
N PRO A 533 -26.66 -13.11 12.79
CA PRO A 533 -26.78 -14.32 13.59
C PRO A 533 -25.43 -14.78 14.14
N ASP A 534 -25.46 -15.34 15.35
CA ASP A 534 -24.27 -15.93 15.97
C ASP A 534 -23.67 -17.01 15.05
N TYR A 535 -22.38 -16.85 14.73
CA TYR A 535 -21.67 -17.79 13.89
C TYR A 535 -21.62 -19.18 14.55
N LYS A 536 -22.32 -20.14 13.96
CA LYS A 536 -22.20 -21.56 14.30
C LYS A 536 -21.05 -22.16 13.52
N GLN A 537 -19.92 -22.38 14.19
CA GLN A 537 -18.80 -23.10 13.58
C GLN A 537 -19.33 -24.48 13.12
N PRO A 538 -19.26 -24.82 11.82
CA PRO A 538 -19.63 -26.15 11.37
C PRO A 538 -18.74 -27.15 12.11
N ALA A 539 -19.33 -28.27 12.55
CA ALA A 539 -18.58 -29.33 13.23
C ALA A 539 -17.33 -29.64 12.41
N SER A 540 -16.15 -29.56 13.02
CA SER A 540 -14.89 -29.83 12.34
C SER A 540 -14.91 -31.29 11.88
N ALA A 541 -15.30 -31.53 10.63
CA ALA A 541 -15.08 -32.80 9.99
C ALA A 541 -13.58 -32.92 9.76
N VAL A 542 -12.90 -33.65 10.63
CA VAL A 542 -11.51 -34.04 10.40
C VAL A 542 -11.52 -34.90 9.14
N TYR A 543 -11.15 -34.32 7.99
CA TYR A 543 -10.99 -35.08 6.75
C TYR A 543 -9.70 -35.90 6.90
N LYS A 544 -9.82 -37.12 7.42
CA LYS A 544 -8.71 -38.08 7.43
C LYS A 544 -8.52 -38.60 6.01
N CYS A 545 -7.65 -37.95 5.23
CA CYS A 545 -7.19 -38.56 3.99
C CYS A 545 -6.33 -39.77 4.32
N ALA A 546 -6.89 -40.96 4.13
CA ALA A 546 -6.19 -42.20 4.41
C ALA A 546 -5.10 -42.54 3.37
N ASN A 547 -5.11 -41.89 2.18
CA ASN A 547 -4.20 -42.27 1.09
C ASN A 547 -3.75 -41.08 0.20
N PRO A 548 -2.80 -40.25 0.66
CA PRO A 548 -2.18 -39.21 -0.17
C PRO A 548 -1.34 -39.83 -1.30
N PRO A 549 -1.35 -39.29 -2.54
CA PRO A 549 -1.98 -38.03 -2.98
C PRO A 549 -3.43 -38.17 -3.51
N SER A 550 -3.99 -39.37 -3.48
CA SER A 550 -5.28 -39.71 -4.10
C SER A 550 -6.44 -39.66 -3.09
N CYS A 551 -6.58 -38.53 -2.39
CA CYS A 551 -7.73 -38.31 -1.51
C CYS A 551 -8.98 -38.10 -2.39
N LYS A 552 -9.93 -39.05 -2.39
CA LYS A 552 -11.27 -38.83 -2.96
C LYS A 552 -12.22 -38.25 -1.93
#